data_AF-A0A3L7XIH9-F1
#
_entry.id   AF-A0A3L7XIH9-F1
#
_cell.length_a   1.000
_cell.length_b   1.000
_cell.length_c   1.000
_cell.angle_alpha   90.00
_cell.angle_beta   90.00
_cell.angle_gamma   90.00
#
_symmetry.space_group_name_H-M   'P 1'
#
loop_
_entity.id
_entity.type
_entity.pdbx_description
1 polymer ?
#
loop_
_entity_poly.entity_id
_entity_poly.type
_entity_poly.pdbx_seq_one_letter_code
_entity_poly.pdbx_strand_id
1 'polypeptide(L)'
;MLFQVGGKFERTAGRLRRRKQRDEARVTLGGERLRRHRDTRHLHEDTRRDWCRSPDHRSAEFAGERRAVAVEDFLRREAVKRLRIEQRAIEVVDDVRDPLQCAALRAERTRECIRGRRCSLNLPRTLGGPVSDSPTLAPPRPLAIWRMSDLALGLGLAGLGFLVLIGGLLGASIVTGVAPDEETLATALIAAVVTVLFEAWLGVTVWLLARRRRLSEDDIGLVQKASIRWGAYAVAGAYLTLVVYALLLEAIERLTAADLGALKQGNGIPESLGNTPLVMGVLGVGIVVAAPLGEELFFRAFLFRALAGRFGLVAGLLLSGLLFGAFHTNVGVFIPFFAIGVILAWAYHVSGSLWTPIAAHVTINGISFIATLAGGSS
;
A
#
# COMPACT_ATOMS: atom_id res chain seq x y z
N MET A 1 -22.72 -8.35 50.04
CA MET A 1 -22.58 -7.54 48.80
C MET A 1 -22.79 -8.41 47.55
N LEU A 2 -23.88 -9.19 47.49
CA LEU A 2 -24.12 -10.21 46.43
C LEU A 2 -25.52 -10.16 45.81
N PHE A 3 -26.28 -9.07 46.00
CA PHE A 3 -27.64 -8.92 45.44
C PHE A 3 -27.82 -7.76 44.43
N GLN A 4 -26.74 -7.10 44.01
CA GLN A 4 -26.81 -5.95 43.08
C GLN A 4 -26.34 -6.24 41.64
N VAL A 5 -25.84 -7.44 41.34
CA VAL A 5 -25.28 -7.78 40.00
C VAL A 5 -26.33 -8.42 39.07
N GLY A 6 -27.34 -9.11 39.60
CA GLY A 6 -28.39 -9.78 38.79
C GLY A 6 -29.27 -8.81 37.98
N GLY A 7 -29.66 -7.67 38.57
CA GLY A 7 -30.57 -6.72 37.94
C GLY A 7 -30.01 -5.91 36.75
N LYS A 8 -28.68 -5.95 36.53
CA LYS A 8 -28.05 -5.31 35.35
C LYS A 8 -28.01 -6.25 34.14
N PHE A 9 -27.98 -7.57 34.33
CA PHE A 9 -27.96 -8.54 33.24
C PHE A 9 -29.33 -8.63 32.54
N GLU A 10 -30.43 -8.66 33.29
CA GLU A 10 -31.78 -8.74 32.72
C GLU A 10 -32.18 -7.49 31.90
N ARG A 11 -31.77 -6.30 32.35
CA ARG A 11 -32.02 -5.04 31.60
C ARG A 11 -31.24 -4.96 30.29
N THR A 12 -30.10 -5.64 30.21
CA THR A 12 -29.24 -5.67 29.01
C THR A 12 -29.77 -6.68 28.00
N ALA A 13 -30.22 -7.86 28.46
CA ALA A 13 -30.89 -8.87 27.64
C ALA A 13 -32.21 -8.34 27.05
N GLY A 14 -33.00 -7.59 27.82
CA GLY A 14 -34.23 -6.96 27.35
C GLY A 14 -34.02 -5.91 26.24
N ARG A 15 -32.92 -5.14 26.29
CA ARG A 15 -32.56 -4.18 25.24
C ARG A 15 -32.13 -4.86 23.94
N LEU A 16 -31.39 -5.96 24.04
CA LEU A 16 -30.94 -6.72 22.87
C LEU A 16 -32.11 -7.39 22.13
N ARG A 17 -33.10 -7.94 22.85
CA ARG A 17 -34.34 -8.49 22.23
C ARG A 17 -35.15 -7.42 21.48
N ARG A 18 -35.32 -6.23 22.05
CA ARG A 18 -36.04 -5.12 21.39
C ARG A 18 -35.31 -4.58 20.15
N ARG A 19 -33.97 -4.63 20.14
CA ARG A 19 -33.16 -4.25 18.97
C ARG A 19 -33.34 -5.25 17.83
N LYS A 20 -33.28 -6.55 18.13
CA LYS A 20 -33.49 -7.62 17.14
C LYS A 20 -34.88 -7.56 16.48
N GLN A 21 -35.94 -7.34 17.26
CA GLN A 21 -37.30 -7.16 16.71
C GLN A 21 -37.44 -5.90 15.83
N ARG A 22 -36.73 -4.81 16.14
CA ARG A 22 -36.71 -3.60 15.29
C ARG A 22 -35.98 -3.80 13.97
N ASP A 23 -34.89 -4.57 14.00
CA ASP A 23 -34.12 -4.86 12.79
C ASP A 23 -34.85 -5.84 11.87
N GLU A 24 -35.55 -6.83 12.42
CA GLU A 24 -36.41 -7.75 11.67
C GLU A 24 -37.57 -7.00 10.97
N ALA A 25 -38.25 -6.07 11.65
CA ALA A 25 -39.31 -5.24 11.05
C ALA A 25 -38.79 -4.30 9.94
N ARG A 26 -37.53 -3.84 10.01
CA ARG A 26 -36.90 -3.01 8.97
C ARG A 26 -36.61 -3.80 7.70
N VAL A 27 -36.27 -5.09 7.82
CA VAL A 27 -36.02 -5.97 6.68
C VAL A 27 -37.32 -6.29 5.94
N THR A 28 -38.44 -6.48 6.66
CA THR A 28 -39.75 -6.73 6.03
C THR A 28 -40.25 -5.53 5.22
N LEU A 29 -40.11 -4.30 5.75
CA LEU A 29 -40.50 -3.07 5.06
C LEU A 29 -39.61 -2.73 3.84
N GLY A 30 -38.34 -3.16 3.87
CA GLY A 30 -37.42 -3.05 2.72
C GLY A 30 -37.80 -4.00 1.57
N GLY A 31 -38.28 -5.20 1.91
CA GLY A 31 -38.70 -6.22 0.94
C GLY A 31 -39.96 -5.83 0.15
N GLU A 32 -40.94 -5.19 0.80
CA GLU A 32 -42.16 -4.71 0.13
C GLU A 32 -41.89 -3.56 -0.84
N ARG A 33 -40.93 -2.68 -0.50
CA ARG A 33 -40.54 -1.54 -1.33
C ARG A 33 -39.80 -1.98 -2.61
N LEU A 34 -39.08 -3.11 -2.56
CA LEU A 34 -38.43 -3.74 -3.72
C LEU A 34 -39.41 -4.51 -4.62
N ARG A 35 -40.51 -5.06 -4.07
CA ARG A 35 -41.56 -5.70 -4.89
C ARG A 35 -42.36 -4.69 -5.71
N ARG A 36 -42.70 -3.51 -5.16
CA ARG A 36 -43.38 -2.44 -5.93
C ARG A 36 -42.57 -1.90 -7.11
N HIS A 37 -41.24 -1.98 -7.07
CA HIS A 37 -40.40 -1.47 -8.15
C HIS A 37 -40.24 -2.46 -9.33
N ARG A 38 -40.63 -3.73 -9.14
CA ARG A 38 -40.53 -4.78 -10.16
C ARG A 38 -41.77 -4.84 -11.07
N ASP A 39 -42.94 -4.44 -10.58
CA ASP A 39 -44.19 -4.40 -11.38
C ASP A 39 -44.24 -3.27 -12.42
N THR A 40 -43.42 -2.22 -12.29
CA THR A 40 -43.37 -1.12 -13.29
C THR A 40 -42.54 -1.44 -14.53
N ARG A 41 -41.93 -2.63 -14.65
CA ARG A 41 -41.13 -3.02 -15.82
C ARG A 41 -41.88 -3.82 -16.89
N HIS A 42 -43.16 -4.15 -16.70
CA HIS A 42 -43.96 -4.89 -17.68
C HIS A 42 -44.94 -4.04 -18.52
N LEU A 43 -44.74 -2.72 -18.60
CA LEU A 43 -45.56 -1.80 -19.42
C LEU A 43 -44.75 -1.10 -20.54
N HIS A 44 -43.61 -1.66 -20.95
CA HIS A 44 -42.74 -1.02 -21.95
C HIS A 44 -42.19 -1.96 -23.04
N GLU A 45 -42.97 -2.96 -23.44
CA GLU A 45 -42.56 -3.89 -24.51
C GLU A 45 -43.57 -4.10 -25.66
N ASP A 46 -44.68 -3.34 -25.72
CA ASP A 46 -45.72 -3.57 -26.74
C ASP A 46 -46.08 -2.33 -27.60
N THR A 47 -45.08 -1.57 -28.04
CA THR A 47 -45.26 -0.50 -29.06
C THR A 47 -44.11 -0.44 -30.07
N ARG A 48 -43.68 -1.60 -30.57
CA ARG A 48 -42.78 -1.71 -31.74
C ARG A 48 -43.41 -2.56 -32.84
N ARG A 49 -44.49 -2.06 -33.42
CA ARG A 49 -44.94 -2.33 -34.80
C ARG A 49 -46.03 -1.32 -35.11
N ASP A 50 -46.09 -0.89 -36.35
CA ASP A 50 -47.11 0.00 -36.93
C ASP A 50 -46.95 1.51 -36.77
N TRP A 51 -45.87 2.08 -37.33
CA TRP A 51 -45.84 3.50 -37.73
C TRP A 51 -45.13 3.70 -39.09
N CYS A 52 -45.64 3.03 -40.12
CA CYS A 52 -45.46 3.44 -41.52
C CYS A 52 -46.84 3.76 -42.09
N ARG A 53 -47.35 4.98 -41.84
CA ARG A 53 -48.37 5.71 -42.61
C ARG A 53 -48.61 7.07 -41.94
N SER A 54 -48.17 8.14 -42.58
CA SER A 54 -48.80 9.47 -42.45
C SER A 54 -50.05 9.48 -43.37
N PRO A 55 -51.10 10.31 -43.15
CA PRO A 55 -51.03 11.70 -42.69
C PRO A 55 -52.08 12.10 -41.63
N ASP A 56 -51.75 13.06 -40.75
CA ASP A 56 -52.46 14.35 -40.71
C ASP A 56 -51.82 15.29 -39.66
N HIS A 57 -51.39 16.46 -40.15
CA HIS A 57 -50.84 17.55 -39.34
C HIS A 57 -51.99 18.35 -38.71
N ARG A 58 -52.13 18.36 -37.37
CA ARG A 58 -52.49 19.57 -36.60
C ARG A 58 -52.53 19.50 -35.06
N SER A 59 -51.90 18.53 -34.39
CA SER A 59 -51.95 18.48 -32.91
C SER A 59 -50.66 18.09 -32.18
N ALA A 60 -49.53 17.94 -32.90
CA ALA A 60 -48.25 17.53 -32.31
C ALA A 60 -47.27 18.67 -31.97
N GLU A 61 -47.65 19.94 -32.19
CA GLU A 61 -46.72 21.07 -32.05
C GLU A 61 -46.57 21.59 -30.61
N PHE A 62 -47.53 21.33 -29.72
CA PHE A 62 -47.51 21.89 -28.34
C PHE A 62 -46.96 20.96 -27.24
N ALA A 63 -46.61 19.71 -27.56
CA ALA A 63 -46.13 18.73 -26.57
C ALA A 63 -44.62 18.43 -26.67
N GLY A 64 -43.99 18.69 -27.82
CA GLY A 64 -42.55 18.48 -28.05
C GLY A 64 -41.66 19.56 -27.40
N GLU A 65 -42.08 20.83 -27.46
CA GLU A 65 -41.28 21.96 -26.97
C GLU A 65 -41.08 21.94 -25.44
N ARG A 66 -42.08 21.52 -24.66
CA ARG A 66 -41.97 21.49 -23.19
C ARG A 66 -41.03 20.39 -22.66
N ARG A 67 -40.81 19.31 -23.41
CA ARG A 67 -39.87 18.23 -23.03
C ARG A 67 -38.44 18.54 -23.46
N ALA A 68 -38.23 19.23 -24.58
CA ALA A 68 -36.90 19.65 -25.03
C ALA A 68 -36.29 20.70 -24.09
N VAL A 69 -37.08 21.70 -23.68
CA VAL A 69 -36.63 22.76 -22.76
C VAL A 69 -36.24 22.19 -21.39
N ALA A 70 -36.95 21.21 -20.85
CA ALA A 70 -36.64 20.61 -19.56
C ALA A 70 -35.34 19.78 -19.54
N VAL A 71 -35.01 19.12 -20.66
CA VAL A 71 -33.75 18.36 -20.81
C VAL A 71 -32.57 19.29 -21.01
N GLU A 72 -32.74 20.35 -21.81
CA GLU A 72 -31.69 21.35 -22.04
C GLU A 72 -31.35 22.11 -20.74
N ASP A 73 -32.36 22.42 -19.93
CA ASP A 73 -32.19 23.13 -18.67
C ASP A 73 -31.58 22.24 -17.56
N PHE A 74 -31.84 20.93 -17.59
CA PHE A 74 -31.16 19.94 -16.74
C PHE A 74 -29.69 19.77 -17.14
N LEU A 75 -29.40 19.67 -18.44
CA LEU A 75 -28.04 19.56 -18.96
C LEU A 75 -27.23 20.84 -18.72
N ARG A 76 -27.83 22.02 -18.82
CA ARG A 76 -27.20 23.31 -18.45
C ARG A 76 -26.86 23.38 -16.96
N ARG A 77 -27.77 22.97 -16.07
CA ARG A 77 -27.51 22.97 -14.61
C ARG A 77 -26.37 22.04 -14.22
N GLU A 78 -26.26 20.89 -14.87
CA GLU A 78 -25.22 19.90 -14.57
C GLU A 78 -23.88 20.24 -15.23
N ALA A 79 -23.89 20.93 -16.39
CA ALA A 79 -22.70 21.54 -16.98
C ALA A 79 -22.13 22.67 -16.11
N VAL A 80 -22.99 23.54 -15.55
CA VAL A 80 -22.57 24.62 -14.65
C VAL A 80 -22.03 24.08 -13.31
N LYS A 81 -22.57 22.97 -12.79
CA LYS A 81 -22.01 22.29 -11.61
C LYS A 81 -20.63 21.67 -11.88
N ARG A 82 -20.42 21.06 -13.05
CA ARG A 82 -19.09 20.53 -13.44
C ARG A 82 -18.05 21.64 -13.59
N LEU A 83 -18.43 22.77 -14.18
CA LEU A 83 -17.55 23.94 -14.30
C LEU A 83 -17.18 24.57 -12.95
N ARG A 84 -18.07 24.56 -11.95
CA ARG A 84 -17.75 25.03 -10.59
C ARG A 84 -16.81 24.09 -9.81
N ILE A 85 -16.81 22.79 -10.13
CA ILE A 85 -15.88 21.83 -9.53
C ILE A 85 -14.49 21.95 -10.19
N GLU A 86 -14.44 22.20 -11.49
CA GLU A 86 -13.18 22.45 -12.20
C GLU A 86 -12.56 23.82 -11.86
N GLN A 87 -13.36 24.87 -11.62
CA GLN A 87 -12.83 26.18 -11.19
C GLN A 87 -12.17 26.15 -9.80
N ARG A 88 -12.61 25.26 -8.89
CA ARG A 88 -11.93 25.06 -7.59
C ARG A 88 -10.62 24.27 -7.69
N ALA A 89 -10.32 23.69 -8.84
CA ALA A 89 -9.05 23.00 -9.09
C ALA A 89 -8.00 23.90 -9.76
N ILE A 90 -8.33 25.16 -10.08
CA ILE A 90 -7.47 26.11 -10.83
C ILE A 90 -7.05 27.31 -9.96
N GLU A 91 -6.92 27.13 -8.64
CA GLU A 91 -6.36 28.16 -7.74
C GLU A 91 -4.94 27.84 -7.24
N VAL A 92 -4.27 26.82 -7.76
CA VAL A 92 -2.87 26.52 -7.40
C VAL A 92 -2.07 26.07 -8.62
N VAL A 93 -1.85 26.96 -9.60
CA VAL A 93 -0.65 26.95 -10.45
C VAL A 93 -0.46 28.39 -10.99
N ASP A 94 0.33 29.19 -10.27
CA ASP A 94 1.02 30.33 -10.86
C ASP A 94 2.26 29.79 -11.59
N ASP A 95 2.17 29.64 -12.92
CA ASP A 95 3.34 29.83 -13.78
C ASP A 95 2.88 30.31 -15.17
N VAL A 96 3.58 31.33 -15.64
CA VAL A 96 3.14 32.30 -16.63
C VAL A 96 3.09 31.69 -18.04
N ARG A 97 1.89 31.60 -18.61
CA ARG A 97 1.64 31.74 -20.05
C ARG A 97 0.37 32.57 -20.24
N ASP A 98 0.53 33.67 -20.96
CA ASP A 98 -0.46 34.73 -21.18
C ASP A 98 -1.88 34.16 -21.51
N PRO A 99 -2.88 34.34 -20.61
CA PRO A 99 -4.24 33.85 -20.81
C PRO A 99 -4.91 34.35 -22.10
N LEU A 100 -4.47 35.50 -22.62
CA LEU A 100 -5.01 36.08 -23.85
C LEU A 100 -4.61 35.29 -25.10
N GLN A 101 -3.42 34.67 -25.11
CA GLN A 101 -2.97 33.86 -26.24
C GLN A 101 -3.74 32.52 -26.33
N CYS A 102 -4.02 31.88 -25.20
CA CYS A 102 -4.84 30.66 -25.17
C CYS A 102 -6.30 30.91 -25.56
N ALA A 103 -6.85 32.07 -25.21
CA ALA A 103 -8.21 32.45 -25.58
C ALA A 103 -8.33 32.75 -27.09
N ALA A 104 -7.35 33.44 -27.68
CA ALA A 104 -7.30 33.71 -29.11
C ALA A 104 -7.23 32.42 -29.94
N LEU A 105 -6.35 31.47 -29.55
CA LEU A 105 -6.20 30.19 -30.24
C LEU A 105 -7.45 29.30 -30.17
N ARG A 106 -8.23 29.36 -29.08
CA ARG A 106 -9.52 28.63 -28.98
C ARG A 106 -10.62 29.29 -29.78
N ALA A 107 -10.67 30.62 -29.83
CA ALA A 107 -11.66 31.36 -30.61
C ALA A 107 -11.50 31.11 -32.13
N GLU A 108 -10.27 31.02 -32.62
CA GLU A 108 -9.97 30.76 -34.03
C GLU A 108 -10.31 29.30 -34.42
N ARG A 109 -9.98 28.35 -33.54
CA ARG A 109 -10.29 26.91 -33.72
C ARG A 109 -11.79 26.61 -33.79
N THR A 110 -12.60 27.39 -33.08
CA THR A 110 -14.06 27.22 -33.06
C THR A 110 -14.72 27.81 -34.32
N ARG A 111 -14.13 28.86 -34.92
CA ARG A 111 -14.65 29.49 -36.15
C ARG A 111 -14.37 28.68 -37.42
N GLU A 112 -13.27 27.96 -37.50
CA GLU A 112 -12.93 27.17 -38.70
C GLU A 112 -13.65 25.81 -38.76
N CYS A 113 -13.93 25.19 -37.59
CA CYS A 113 -14.64 23.91 -37.53
C CYS A 113 -16.13 24.04 -37.94
N ILE A 114 -16.75 25.20 -37.71
CA ILE A 114 -18.14 25.50 -38.11
C ILE A 114 -18.27 25.68 -39.65
N ARG A 115 -17.18 25.90 -40.39
CA ARG A 115 -17.19 26.13 -41.85
C ARG A 115 -16.84 24.91 -42.71
N GLY A 116 -16.76 23.70 -42.14
CA GLY A 116 -16.68 22.44 -42.90
C GLY A 116 -15.42 22.25 -43.76
N ARG A 117 -14.35 23.03 -43.55
CA ARG A 117 -13.07 22.84 -44.26
C ARG A 117 -12.15 21.92 -43.45
N ARG A 118 -11.58 20.90 -44.09
CA ARG A 118 -10.62 19.96 -43.48
C ARG A 118 -9.45 20.76 -42.91
N CYS A 119 -9.18 20.61 -41.61
CA CYS A 119 -7.96 21.10 -40.98
C CYS A 119 -6.75 20.32 -41.52
N SER A 120 -5.96 20.93 -42.41
CA SER A 120 -4.57 20.54 -42.63
C SER A 120 -3.69 21.73 -42.23
N LEU A 121 -3.18 21.72 -41.00
CA LEU A 121 -2.18 22.69 -40.55
C LEU A 121 -0.83 22.00 -40.50
N ASN A 122 0.02 22.34 -41.47
CA ASN A 122 1.46 22.13 -41.39
C ASN A 122 2.01 23.04 -40.29
N LEU A 123 2.36 22.47 -39.14
CA LEU A 123 3.09 23.20 -38.10
C LEU A 123 4.56 23.40 -38.53
N PRO A 124 5.15 24.59 -38.33
CA PRO A 124 6.58 24.80 -38.52
C PRO A 124 7.39 23.95 -37.54
N ARG A 125 8.41 23.27 -38.06
CA ARG A 125 9.18 22.20 -37.41
C ARG A 125 10.26 22.68 -36.42
N THR A 126 10.17 23.92 -35.92
CA THR A 126 11.29 24.56 -35.21
C THR A 126 10.88 25.13 -33.86
N LEU A 127 10.45 24.27 -32.94
CA LEU A 127 10.50 24.51 -31.49
C LEU A 127 10.85 23.19 -30.78
N GLY A 128 11.90 22.53 -31.26
CA GLY A 128 12.53 21.39 -30.59
C GLY A 128 13.84 21.85 -29.95
N GLY A 129 13.77 22.60 -28.85
CA GLY A 129 14.89 22.66 -27.93
C GLY A 129 15.13 21.26 -27.35
N PRO A 130 16.35 20.90 -26.93
CA PRO A 130 16.59 19.62 -26.29
C PRO A 130 15.66 19.54 -25.07
N VAL A 131 14.70 18.62 -25.11
CA VAL A 131 13.95 18.22 -23.92
C VAL A 131 15.04 17.70 -22.98
N SER A 132 15.34 18.44 -21.92
CA SER A 132 16.22 17.90 -20.89
C SER A 132 15.57 16.61 -20.42
N ASP A 133 16.27 15.49 -20.54
CA ASP A 133 15.91 14.22 -19.92
C ASP A 133 16.10 14.33 -18.40
N SER A 134 15.45 15.32 -17.79
CA SER A 134 15.19 15.32 -16.36
C SER A 134 14.31 14.09 -16.13
N PRO A 135 14.77 13.07 -15.39
CA PRO A 135 13.96 11.88 -15.17
C PRO A 135 12.69 12.33 -14.45
N THR A 136 11.58 12.39 -15.19
CA THR A 136 10.28 12.80 -14.68
C THR A 136 9.96 11.86 -13.52
N LEU A 137 9.98 12.40 -12.31
CA LEU A 137 9.60 11.64 -11.11
C LEU A 137 8.20 11.11 -11.38
N ALA A 138 8.02 9.79 -11.29
CA ALA A 138 6.69 9.22 -11.32
C ALA A 138 5.86 9.90 -10.21
N PRO A 139 4.62 10.31 -10.49
CA PRO A 139 3.81 10.99 -9.49
C PRO A 139 3.70 10.12 -8.23
N PRO A 140 3.82 10.72 -7.02
CA PRO A 140 3.78 9.97 -5.77
C PRO A 140 2.46 9.22 -5.63
N ARG A 141 2.55 7.97 -5.19
CA ARG A 141 1.41 7.04 -5.14
C ARG A 141 0.43 7.40 -4.03
N PRO A 142 -0.87 7.08 -4.20
CA PRO A 142 -1.86 7.31 -3.16
C PRO A 142 -1.50 6.52 -1.90
N LEU A 143 -1.23 7.24 -0.81
CA LEU A 143 -0.82 6.63 0.46
C LEU A 143 -2.01 5.97 1.18
N ALA A 144 -3.21 6.54 1.06
CA ALA A 144 -4.41 6.11 1.79
C ALA A 144 -5.18 4.95 1.13
N ILE A 145 -4.52 3.84 0.78
CA ILE A 145 -5.19 2.64 0.22
C ILE A 145 -5.68 1.66 1.31
N TRP A 146 -4.99 1.60 2.45
CA TRP A 146 -5.32 0.71 3.57
C TRP A 146 -6.14 1.45 4.64
N ARG A 147 -7.06 0.74 5.29
CA ARG A 147 -7.76 1.24 6.47
C ARG A 147 -7.07 0.75 7.74
N MET A 148 -7.30 1.45 8.86
CA MET A 148 -6.82 1.01 10.17
C MET A 148 -7.34 -0.38 10.58
N SER A 149 -8.51 -0.80 10.08
CA SER A 149 -9.00 -2.16 10.26
C SER A 149 -8.18 -3.22 9.53
N ASP A 150 -7.64 -2.89 8.34
CA ASP A 150 -6.73 -3.81 7.65
C ASP A 150 -5.40 -3.84 8.38
N LEU A 151 -4.92 -2.69 8.86
CA LEU A 151 -3.70 -2.61 9.67
C LEU A 151 -3.80 -3.53 10.89
N ALA A 152 -4.87 -3.41 11.68
CA ALA A 152 -5.09 -4.28 12.83
C ALA A 152 -5.17 -5.76 12.44
N LEU A 153 -5.87 -6.10 11.35
CA LEU A 153 -5.95 -7.48 10.86
C LEU A 153 -4.59 -8.01 10.38
N GLY A 154 -3.82 -7.21 9.63
CA GLY A 154 -2.52 -7.60 9.12
C GLY A 154 -1.50 -7.82 10.22
N LEU A 155 -1.47 -6.93 11.23
CA LEU A 155 -0.65 -7.15 12.43
C LEU A 155 -1.09 -8.41 13.19
N GLY A 156 -2.40 -8.64 13.32
CA GLY A 156 -2.93 -9.85 13.95
C GLY A 156 -2.57 -11.13 13.19
N LEU A 157 -2.62 -11.13 11.87
CA LEU A 157 -2.24 -12.26 11.03
C LEU A 157 -0.73 -12.51 11.08
N ALA A 158 0.10 -11.47 11.00
CA ALA A 158 1.55 -11.60 11.14
C ALA A 158 1.92 -12.17 12.52
N GLY A 159 1.32 -11.64 13.60
CA GLY A 159 1.53 -12.14 14.96
C GLY A 159 1.05 -13.58 15.14
N LEU A 160 -0.11 -13.95 14.58
CA LEU A 160 -0.59 -15.33 14.62
C LEU A 160 0.37 -16.29 13.90
N GLY A 161 0.87 -15.92 12.72
CA GLY A 161 1.85 -16.73 11.99
C GLY A 161 3.14 -16.92 12.79
N PHE A 162 3.65 -15.86 13.40
CA PHE A 162 4.81 -15.95 14.30
C PHE A 162 4.56 -16.94 15.45
N LEU A 163 3.42 -16.82 16.14
CA LEU A 163 3.06 -17.72 17.24
C LEU A 163 2.90 -19.17 16.81
N VAL A 164 2.29 -19.42 15.65
CA VAL A 164 2.14 -20.78 15.09
C VAL A 164 3.50 -21.38 14.75
N LEU A 165 4.38 -20.62 14.13
CA LEU A 165 5.70 -21.09 13.71
C LEU A 165 6.63 -21.34 14.91
N ILE A 166 6.68 -20.44 15.88
CA ILE A 166 7.42 -20.63 17.13
C ILE A 166 6.82 -21.78 17.96
N GLY A 167 5.50 -21.87 18.06
CA GLY A 167 4.83 -22.98 18.74
C GLY A 167 5.13 -24.32 18.06
N GLY A 168 5.19 -24.35 16.73
CA GLY A 168 5.59 -25.52 15.95
C GLY A 168 7.05 -25.92 16.20
N LEU A 169 7.97 -24.96 16.24
CA LEU A 169 9.38 -25.18 16.61
C LEU A 169 9.50 -25.80 18.00
N LEU A 170 8.85 -25.20 19.01
CA LEU A 170 8.87 -25.70 20.38
C LEU A 170 8.21 -27.09 20.49
N GLY A 171 7.12 -27.32 19.78
CA GLY A 171 6.47 -28.63 19.70
C GLY A 171 7.37 -29.70 19.08
N ALA A 172 8.10 -29.35 18.02
CA ALA A 172 9.08 -30.25 17.40
C ALA A 172 10.20 -30.60 18.39
N SER A 173 10.75 -29.61 19.10
CA SER A 173 11.75 -29.84 20.16
C SER A 173 11.28 -30.80 21.25
N ILE A 174 10.01 -30.70 21.68
CA ILE A 174 9.44 -31.63 22.67
C ILE A 174 9.35 -33.05 22.11
N VAL A 175 8.94 -33.21 20.85
CA VAL A 175 8.76 -34.53 20.22
C VAL A 175 10.10 -35.20 19.92
N THR A 176 11.11 -34.43 19.50
CA THR A 176 12.44 -34.96 19.19
C THR A 176 13.33 -35.11 20.41
N GLY A 177 12.99 -34.46 21.52
CA GLY A 177 13.83 -34.37 22.71
C GLY A 177 15.08 -33.50 22.53
N VAL A 178 15.16 -32.73 21.43
CA VAL A 178 16.28 -31.84 21.13
C VAL A 178 15.90 -30.42 21.53
N ALA A 179 16.61 -29.86 22.52
CA ALA A 179 16.33 -28.51 22.98
C ALA A 179 16.64 -27.46 21.88
N PRO A 180 15.88 -26.35 21.78
CA PRO A 180 16.10 -25.34 20.73
C PRO A 180 17.48 -24.69 20.76
N ASP A 181 18.14 -24.69 21.91
CA ASP A 181 19.47 -24.14 22.16
C ASP A 181 20.60 -25.14 21.92
N GLU A 182 20.29 -26.41 21.62
CA GLU A 182 21.30 -27.36 21.19
C GLU A 182 21.78 -27.05 19.77
N GLU A 183 23.09 -26.92 19.58
CA GLU A 183 23.72 -26.63 18.29
C GLU A 183 23.87 -27.89 17.41
N THR A 184 22.74 -28.50 17.07
CA THR A 184 22.70 -29.64 16.13
C THR A 184 22.40 -29.19 14.70
N LEU A 185 22.74 -30.03 13.72
CA LEU A 185 22.30 -29.81 12.33
C LEU A 185 20.77 -29.73 12.20
N ALA A 186 20.05 -30.55 12.98
CA ALA A 186 18.59 -30.62 12.92
C ALA A 186 17.96 -29.32 13.43
N THR A 187 18.38 -28.80 14.58
CA THR A 187 17.87 -27.54 15.14
C THR A 187 18.18 -26.35 14.24
N ALA A 188 19.38 -26.29 13.67
CA ALA A 188 19.75 -25.25 12.72
C ALA A 188 18.90 -25.26 11.44
N LEU A 189 18.64 -26.45 10.86
CA LEU A 189 17.77 -26.59 9.69
C LEU A 189 16.32 -26.20 10.01
N ILE A 190 15.79 -26.64 11.15
CA ILE A 190 14.42 -26.31 11.55
C ILE A 190 14.29 -24.79 11.73
N ALA A 191 15.24 -24.15 12.42
CA ALA A 191 15.24 -22.71 12.59
C ALA A 191 15.30 -21.98 11.24
N ALA A 192 16.18 -22.40 10.33
CA ALA A 192 16.29 -21.82 8.99
C ALA A 192 14.99 -21.94 8.18
N VAL A 193 14.35 -23.10 8.20
CA VAL A 193 13.06 -23.33 7.53
C VAL A 193 11.95 -22.49 8.16
N VAL A 194 11.87 -22.46 9.49
CA VAL A 194 10.87 -21.66 10.23
C VAL A 194 11.00 -20.17 9.86
N THR A 195 12.21 -19.64 9.79
CA THR A 195 12.45 -18.26 9.35
C THR A 195 11.93 -18.03 7.93
N VAL A 196 12.30 -18.88 6.96
CA VAL A 196 11.82 -18.75 5.57
C VAL A 196 10.28 -18.81 5.48
N LEU A 197 9.65 -19.70 6.25
CA LEU A 197 8.20 -19.81 6.31
C LEU A 197 7.55 -18.55 6.88
N PHE A 198 8.18 -17.92 7.88
CA PHE A 198 7.70 -16.67 8.45
C PHE A 198 7.76 -15.52 7.44
N GLU A 199 8.84 -15.41 6.68
CA GLU A 199 8.96 -14.39 5.63
C GLU A 199 7.94 -14.59 4.51
N ALA A 200 7.73 -15.83 4.09
CA ALA A 200 6.66 -16.17 3.15
C ALA A 200 5.28 -15.80 3.71
N TRP A 201 5.05 -16.02 5.01
CA TRP A 201 3.80 -15.69 5.67
C TRP A 201 3.51 -14.18 5.72
N LEU A 202 4.53 -13.34 5.87
CA LEU A 202 4.37 -11.89 5.75
C LEU A 202 3.85 -11.49 4.36
N GLY A 203 4.46 -12.05 3.30
CA GLY A 203 4.01 -11.85 1.92
C GLY A 203 2.57 -12.35 1.68
N VAL A 204 2.25 -13.55 2.16
CA VAL A 204 0.89 -14.13 2.08
C VAL A 204 -0.14 -13.25 2.79
N THR A 205 0.19 -12.71 3.97
CA THR A 205 -0.68 -11.81 4.72
C THR A 205 -1.05 -10.58 3.89
N VAL A 206 -0.06 -9.93 3.27
CA VAL A 206 -0.30 -8.76 2.40
C VAL A 206 -1.10 -9.15 1.17
N TRP A 207 -0.78 -10.28 0.54
CA TRP A 207 -1.50 -10.79 -0.62
C TRP A 207 -2.98 -11.03 -0.31
N LEU A 208 -3.31 -11.68 0.81
CA LEU A 208 -4.69 -11.91 1.24
C LEU A 208 -5.44 -10.60 1.46
N LEU A 209 -4.81 -9.62 2.12
CA LEU A 209 -5.41 -8.30 2.35
C LEU A 209 -5.62 -7.53 1.04
N ALA A 210 -4.65 -7.58 0.12
CA ALA A 210 -4.76 -6.97 -1.20
C ALA A 210 -5.92 -7.58 -2.01
N ARG A 211 -6.06 -8.92 -2.00
CA ARG A 211 -7.18 -9.62 -2.64
C ARG A 211 -8.52 -9.26 -2.02
N ARG A 212 -8.61 -9.19 -0.69
CA ARG A 212 -9.83 -8.74 0.02
C ARG A 212 -10.25 -7.34 -0.42
N ARG A 213 -9.28 -6.48 -0.72
CA ARG A 213 -9.50 -5.10 -1.19
C ARG A 213 -9.59 -4.95 -2.71
N ARG A 214 -9.43 -6.03 -3.47
CA ARG A 214 -9.37 -6.03 -4.94
C ARG A 214 -8.31 -5.06 -5.49
N LEU A 215 -7.19 -4.94 -4.77
CA LEU A 215 -6.05 -4.15 -5.23
C LEU A 215 -5.34 -4.89 -6.37
N SER A 216 -4.87 -4.11 -7.34
CA SER A 216 -3.99 -4.57 -8.41
C SER A 216 -2.53 -4.61 -7.94
N GLU A 217 -1.68 -5.31 -8.70
CA GLU A 217 -0.23 -5.30 -8.50
C GLU A 217 0.35 -3.90 -8.67
N ASP A 218 -0.25 -3.12 -9.58
CA ASP A 218 0.07 -1.72 -9.75
C ASP A 218 -0.33 -0.89 -8.55
N ASP A 219 -1.34 -1.24 -7.76
CA ASP A 219 -1.66 -0.44 -6.58
C ASP A 219 -0.52 -0.50 -5.56
N ILE A 220 0.14 -1.65 -5.38
CA ILE A 220 1.18 -1.88 -4.37
C ILE A 220 2.62 -1.68 -4.85
N GLY A 221 2.84 -1.48 -6.14
CA GLY A 221 4.15 -1.08 -6.69
C GLY A 221 4.95 -2.21 -7.30
N LEU A 222 4.30 -3.32 -7.64
CA LEU A 222 4.96 -4.49 -8.24
C LEU A 222 5.14 -4.37 -9.76
N VAL A 223 4.50 -3.41 -10.42
CA VAL A 223 4.58 -3.26 -11.89
C VAL A 223 5.77 -2.39 -12.31
N GLN A 224 6.17 -1.42 -11.48
CA GLN A 224 7.22 -0.45 -11.82
C GLN A 224 8.58 -1.07 -11.63
N LYS A 225 9.46 -0.91 -12.63
CA LYS A 225 10.86 -1.33 -12.53
C LYS A 225 11.58 -0.63 -11.37
N ALA A 226 12.53 -1.33 -10.77
CA ALA A 226 13.39 -0.76 -9.75
C ALA A 226 14.14 0.46 -10.29
N SER A 227 14.19 1.53 -9.49
CA SER A 227 15.02 2.68 -9.78
C SER A 227 16.42 2.49 -9.21
N ILE A 228 17.42 2.31 -10.06
CA ILE A 228 18.81 2.13 -9.65
C ILE A 228 19.30 3.33 -8.83
N ARG A 229 18.97 4.56 -9.23
CA ARG A 229 19.39 5.79 -8.52
C ARG A 229 18.88 5.81 -7.07
N TRP A 230 17.59 5.60 -6.87
CA TRP A 230 16.99 5.62 -5.54
C TRP A 230 17.42 4.41 -4.70
N GLY A 231 17.59 3.24 -5.33
CA GLY A 231 18.16 2.06 -4.68
C GLY A 231 19.60 2.29 -4.21
N ALA A 232 20.45 2.91 -5.03
CA ALA A 232 21.83 3.22 -4.68
C ALA A 232 21.91 4.20 -3.51
N TYR A 233 21.07 5.24 -3.47
CA TYR A 233 20.99 6.14 -2.32
C TYR A 233 20.52 5.43 -1.05
N ALA A 234 19.58 4.48 -1.17
CA ALA A 234 19.14 3.68 -0.03
C ALA A 234 20.26 2.80 0.52
N VAL A 235 21.00 2.10 -0.35
CA VAL A 235 22.16 1.27 0.04
C VAL A 235 23.25 2.13 0.69
N ALA A 236 23.62 3.25 0.07
CA ALA A 236 24.62 4.16 0.62
C ALA A 236 24.20 4.73 1.97
N GLY A 237 22.93 5.16 2.10
CA GLY A 237 22.37 5.65 3.36
C GLY A 237 22.35 4.58 4.46
N ALA A 238 22.04 3.33 4.11
CA ALA A 238 22.07 2.21 5.05
C ALA A 238 23.48 1.95 5.58
N TYR A 239 24.50 1.85 4.71
CA TYR A 239 25.87 1.65 5.16
C TYR A 239 26.44 2.85 5.91
N LEU A 240 26.10 4.08 5.49
CA LEU A 240 26.46 5.28 6.25
C LEU A 240 25.86 5.22 7.66
N THR A 241 24.60 4.79 7.79
CA THR A 241 23.94 4.61 9.09
C THR A 241 24.70 3.62 9.97
N LEU A 242 25.06 2.45 9.42
CA LEU A 242 25.79 1.41 10.15
C LEU A 242 27.18 1.90 10.61
N VAL A 243 27.93 2.56 9.72
CA VAL A 243 29.26 3.12 10.05
C VAL A 243 29.17 4.20 11.11
N VAL A 244 28.25 5.16 10.94
CA VAL A 244 28.06 6.25 11.92
C VAL A 244 27.64 5.69 13.27
N TYR A 245 26.74 4.72 13.29
CA TYR A 245 26.31 4.08 14.54
C TYR A 245 27.47 3.37 15.25
N ALA A 246 28.26 2.57 14.52
CA ALA A 246 29.41 1.88 15.08
C ALA A 246 30.46 2.85 15.66
N LEU A 247 30.79 3.92 14.91
CA LEU A 247 31.72 4.96 15.37
C LEU A 247 31.19 5.73 16.57
N LEU A 248 29.88 5.97 16.62
CA LEU A 248 29.25 6.65 17.75
C LEU A 248 29.33 5.81 19.04
N LEU A 249 29.01 4.52 18.96
CA LEU A 249 29.13 3.62 20.12
C LEU A 249 30.59 3.55 20.61
N GLU A 250 31.55 3.42 19.69
CA GLU A 250 32.97 3.41 20.02
C GLU A 250 33.43 4.72 20.68
N ALA A 251 32.98 5.86 20.17
CA ALA A 251 33.29 7.16 20.74
C ALA A 251 32.71 7.32 22.15
N ILE A 252 31.45 6.93 22.37
CA ILE A 252 30.80 7.01 23.68
C ILE A 252 31.53 6.12 24.68
N GLU A 253 31.83 4.88 24.33
CA GLU A 253 32.54 3.95 25.22
C GLU A 253 33.92 4.49 25.60
N ARG A 254 34.70 5.03 24.63
CA ARG A 254 36.00 5.65 24.91
C ARG A 254 35.92 6.89 25.80
N LEU A 255 34.86 7.70 25.65
CA LEU A 255 34.71 8.96 26.39
C LEU A 255 34.10 8.77 27.78
N THR A 256 33.28 7.74 27.97
CA THR A 256 32.49 7.53 29.19
C THR A 256 32.91 6.30 29.98
N ALA A 257 33.73 5.42 29.41
CA ALA A 257 34.04 4.08 29.91
C ALA A 257 32.78 3.23 30.22
N ALA A 258 31.63 3.57 29.61
CA ALA A 258 30.41 2.80 29.75
C ALA A 258 30.48 1.52 28.89
N ASP A 259 30.04 0.40 29.45
CA ASP A 259 29.88 -0.85 28.70
C ASP A 259 28.67 -0.75 27.76
N LEU A 260 28.95 -0.70 26.45
CA LEU A 260 27.94 -0.68 25.38
C LEU A 260 27.90 -2.01 24.61
N GLY A 261 28.44 -3.09 25.16
CA GLY A 261 28.55 -4.39 24.50
C GLY A 261 27.21 -4.90 23.96
N ALA A 262 26.12 -4.76 24.72
CA ALA A 262 24.78 -5.13 24.27
C ALA A 262 24.30 -4.35 23.04
N LEU A 263 24.73 -3.10 22.86
CA LEU A 263 24.37 -2.27 21.71
C LEU A 263 25.23 -2.56 20.47
N LYS A 264 26.40 -3.18 20.66
CA LYS A 264 27.33 -3.59 19.60
C LYS A 264 26.97 -4.96 19.00
N GLN A 265 26.08 -5.73 19.63
CA GLN A 265 25.65 -7.04 19.14
C GLN A 265 24.74 -6.92 17.90
N GLY A 266 25.14 -7.54 16.79
CA GLY A 266 24.34 -7.63 15.56
C GLY A 266 23.43 -8.86 15.51
N ASN A 267 22.67 -9.01 14.43
CA ASN A 267 21.92 -10.23 14.09
C ASN A 267 22.79 -11.23 13.31
N GLY A 268 24.06 -11.36 13.70
CA GLY A 268 25.01 -12.26 13.03
C GLY A 268 24.60 -13.72 13.18
N ILE A 269 25.04 -14.56 12.24
CA ILE A 269 24.89 -16.01 12.35
C ILE A 269 25.94 -16.49 13.37
N PRO A 270 25.54 -17.07 14.52
CA PRO A 270 26.50 -17.58 15.50
C PRO A 270 27.38 -18.66 14.88
N GLU A 271 28.66 -18.71 15.22
CA GLU A 271 29.55 -19.82 14.86
C GLU A 271 29.13 -21.06 15.65
N SER A 272 28.42 -21.98 14.98
CA SER A 272 27.86 -23.18 15.60
C SER A 272 28.24 -24.46 14.85
N LEU A 273 28.25 -25.60 15.56
CA LEU A 273 28.47 -26.93 14.95
C LEU A 273 27.40 -27.28 13.89
N GLY A 274 26.24 -26.63 13.91
CA GLY A 274 25.16 -26.80 12.94
C GLY A 274 25.37 -26.07 11.61
N ASN A 275 26.39 -25.20 11.49
CA ASN A 275 26.61 -24.32 10.34
C ASN A 275 27.23 -25.02 9.10
N THR A 276 26.58 -26.09 8.64
CA THR A 276 26.98 -26.79 7.42
C THR A 276 26.72 -25.94 6.15
N PRO A 277 27.40 -26.21 5.02
CA PRO A 277 27.12 -25.53 3.75
C PRO A 277 25.64 -25.58 3.33
N LEU A 278 24.94 -26.67 3.67
CA LEU A 278 23.51 -26.81 3.43
C LEU A 278 22.70 -25.80 4.25
N VAL A 279 22.95 -25.71 5.56
CA VAL A 279 22.27 -24.76 6.46
C VAL A 279 22.57 -23.32 6.04
N MET A 280 23.83 -23.01 5.74
CA MET A 280 24.22 -21.69 5.25
C MET A 280 23.55 -21.35 3.91
N GLY A 281 23.40 -22.31 3.00
CA GLY A 281 22.67 -22.13 1.75
C GLY A 281 21.19 -21.78 1.98
N VAL A 282 20.51 -22.52 2.86
CA VAL A 282 19.10 -22.26 3.20
C VAL A 282 18.93 -20.92 3.90
N LEU A 283 19.78 -20.63 4.90
CA LEU A 283 19.78 -19.34 5.60
C LEU A 283 20.09 -18.18 4.66
N GLY A 284 21.05 -18.35 3.73
CA GLY A 284 21.38 -17.34 2.74
C GLY A 284 20.20 -16.99 1.84
N VAL A 285 19.47 -17.99 1.34
CA VAL A 285 18.22 -17.76 0.57
C VAL A 285 17.17 -17.05 1.44
N GLY A 286 17.04 -17.46 2.71
CA GLY A 286 16.13 -16.84 3.66
C GLY A 286 16.43 -15.36 3.89
N ILE A 287 17.66 -15.04 4.32
CA ILE A 287 18.11 -13.71 4.72
C ILE A 287 18.25 -12.76 3.52
N VAL A 288 18.78 -13.25 2.40
CA VAL A 288 19.12 -12.39 1.25
C VAL A 288 17.94 -12.20 0.31
N VAL A 289 17.01 -13.16 0.22
CA VAL A 289 15.91 -13.11 -0.76
C VAL A 289 14.54 -13.15 -0.09
N ALA A 290 14.25 -14.16 0.73
CA ALA A 290 12.91 -14.33 1.30
C ALA A 290 12.53 -13.17 2.22
N ALA A 291 13.43 -12.79 3.14
CA ALA A 291 13.25 -11.68 4.07
C ALA A 291 13.02 -10.35 3.35
N PRO A 292 13.89 -9.86 2.45
CA PRO A 292 13.60 -8.65 1.68
C PRO A 292 12.28 -8.69 0.91
N LEU A 293 11.86 -9.83 0.36
CA LEU A 293 10.57 -9.93 -0.32
C LEU A 293 9.39 -9.81 0.66
N GLY A 294 9.39 -10.61 1.74
CA GLY A 294 8.32 -10.64 2.73
C GLY A 294 8.22 -9.35 3.52
N GLU A 295 9.36 -8.87 4.02
CA GLU A 295 9.45 -7.64 4.80
C GLU A 295 9.09 -6.41 3.96
N GLU A 296 9.58 -6.25 2.74
CA GLU A 296 9.22 -5.05 1.96
C GLU A 296 7.75 -5.06 1.54
N LEU A 297 7.16 -6.22 1.23
CA LEU A 297 5.72 -6.34 1.03
C LEU A 297 4.96 -5.88 2.29
N PHE A 298 5.35 -6.38 3.46
CA PHE A 298 4.65 -6.09 4.71
C PHE A 298 4.86 -4.66 5.20
N PHE A 299 6.11 -4.21 5.26
CA PHE A 299 6.45 -2.93 5.82
C PHE A 299 6.21 -1.77 4.86
N ARG A 300 6.42 -1.94 3.54
CA ARG A 300 6.40 -0.81 2.59
C ARG A 300 5.09 -0.78 1.80
N ALA A 301 4.73 -1.88 1.16
CA ALA A 301 3.48 -1.94 0.43
C ALA A 301 2.24 -1.89 1.35
N PHE A 302 2.36 -2.38 2.59
CA PHE A 302 1.25 -2.41 3.56
C PHE A 302 1.40 -1.38 4.70
N LEU A 303 2.30 -1.61 5.66
CA LEU A 303 2.36 -0.87 6.93
C LEU A 303 2.64 0.63 6.72
N PHE A 304 3.70 0.98 5.98
CA PHE A 304 4.08 2.35 5.65
C PHE A 304 2.90 3.11 5.05
N ARG A 305 2.22 2.53 4.05
CA ARG A 305 1.10 3.20 3.39
C ARG A 305 -0.11 3.35 4.30
N ALA A 306 -0.43 2.34 5.10
CA ALA A 306 -1.51 2.46 6.08
C ALA A 306 -1.26 3.61 7.06
N LEU A 307 -0.04 3.71 7.58
CA LEU A 307 0.37 4.75 8.53
C LEU A 307 0.46 6.12 7.87
N ALA A 308 1.10 6.21 6.70
CA ALA A 308 1.26 7.46 5.96
C ALA A 308 -0.09 8.02 5.48
N GLY A 309 -1.01 7.14 5.06
CA GLY A 309 -2.36 7.53 4.68
C GLY A 309 -3.21 8.04 5.84
N ARG A 310 -2.90 7.63 7.08
CA ARG A 310 -3.65 8.05 8.29
C ARG A 310 -3.02 9.22 9.02
N PHE A 311 -1.71 9.28 9.10
CA PHE A 311 -0.95 10.21 9.95
C PHE A 311 -0.07 11.18 9.16
N GLY A 312 -0.03 11.07 7.83
CA GLY A 312 0.82 11.88 6.95
C GLY A 312 2.16 11.22 6.67
N LEU A 313 2.84 11.71 5.63
CA LEU A 313 4.06 11.09 5.08
C LEU A 313 5.16 10.92 6.12
N VAL A 314 5.53 12.00 6.83
CA VAL A 314 6.64 11.98 7.80
C VAL A 314 6.37 10.99 8.93
N ALA A 315 5.18 11.02 9.51
CA ALA A 315 4.78 10.07 10.55
C ALA A 315 4.76 8.63 10.00
N GLY A 316 4.30 8.43 8.76
CA GLY A 316 4.33 7.11 8.11
C GLY A 316 5.73 6.55 7.94
N LEU A 317 6.69 7.37 7.50
CA LEU A 317 8.11 7.00 7.37
C LEU A 317 8.67 6.58 8.74
N LEU A 318 8.52 7.45 9.75
CA LEU A 318 9.07 7.22 11.09
C LEU A 318 8.42 6.02 11.78
N LEU A 319 7.09 5.91 11.78
CA LEU A 319 6.39 4.81 12.44
C LEU A 319 6.65 3.47 11.74
N SER A 320 6.73 3.45 10.41
CA SER A 320 7.09 2.23 9.67
C SER A 320 8.52 1.78 9.98
N GLY A 321 9.48 2.72 9.99
CA GLY A 321 10.85 2.42 10.40
C GLY A 321 10.92 1.94 11.84
N LEU A 322 10.16 2.56 12.75
CA LEU A 322 10.16 2.20 14.18
C LEU A 322 9.71 0.76 14.38
N LEU A 323 8.62 0.38 13.72
CA LEU A 323 8.10 -0.98 13.77
C LEU A 323 9.05 -1.97 13.09
N PHE A 324 9.77 -1.55 12.04
CA PHE A 324 10.79 -2.37 11.39
C PHE A 324 11.98 -2.64 12.31
N GLY A 325 12.51 -1.63 13.01
CA GLY A 325 13.56 -1.82 14.01
C GLY A 325 13.11 -2.70 15.18
N ALA A 326 11.90 -2.46 15.70
CA ALA A 326 11.33 -3.23 16.80
C ALA A 326 11.08 -4.71 16.46
N PHE A 327 10.79 -5.01 15.19
CA PHE A 327 10.51 -6.36 14.70
C PHE A 327 11.69 -7.33 14.87
N HIS A 328 12.92 -6.81 14.92
CA HIS A 328 14.14 -7.61 14.96
C HIS A 328 14.56 -8.07 16.36
N THR A 329 13.81 -7.68 17.41
CA THR A 329 13.92 -8.13 18.81
C THR A 329 15.31 -8.08 19.48
N ASN A 330 16.31 -7.52 18.80
CA ASN A 330 17.66 -7.29 19.29
C ASN A 330 17.89 -5.78 19.46
N VAL A 331 18.24 -5.38 20.68
CA VAL A 331 18.46 -3.97 21.05
C VAL A 331 19.65 -3.35 20.29
N GLY A 332 20.69 -4.12 19.97
CA GLY A 332 21.88 -3.62 19.29
C GLY A 332 21.62 -3.20 17.84
N VAL A 333 20.68 -3.85 17.16
CA VAL A 333 20.29 -3.49 15.78
C VAL A 333 19.09 -2.55 15.72
N PHE A 334 18.37 -2.33 16.82
CA PHE A 334 17.14 -1.55 16.83
C PHE A 334 17.29 -0.15 16.21
N ILE A 335 18.28 0.62 16.65
CA ILE A 335 18.53 1.99 16.18
C ILE A 335 18.94 2.02 14.70
N PRO A 336 19.98 1.27 14.25
CA PRO A 336 20.34 1.29 12.84
C PRO A 336 19.22 0.74 11.95
N PHE A 337 18.49 -0.29 12.37
CA PHE A 337 17.40 -0.85 11.56
C PHE A 337 16.17 0.07 11.53
N PHE A 338 15.90 0.82 12.59
CA PHE A 338 14.94 1.91 12.56
C PHE A 338 15.26 2.89 11.41
N ALA A 339 16.49 3.39 11.37
CA ALA A 339 16.93 4.35 10.35
C ALA A 339 16.92 3.73 8.94
N ILE A 340 17.38 2.49 8.78
CA ILE A 340 17.31 1.75 7.51
C ILE A 340 15.86 1.56 7.05
N GLY A 341 14.94 1.22 7.97
CA GLY A 341 13.52 1.09 7.68
C GLY A 341 12.90 2.40 7.18
N VAL A 342 13.30 3.55 7.75
CA VAL A 342 12.92 4.89 7.26
C VAL A 342 13.46 5.12 5.84
N ILE A 343 14.73 4.79 5.59
CA ILE A 343 15.39 4.96 4.28
C ILE A 343 14.71 4.10 3.20
N LEU A 344 14.37 2.84 3.50
CA LEU A 344 13.70 1.95 2.56
C LEU A 344 12.26 2.40 2.28
N ALA A 345 11.54 2.89 3.30
CA ALA A 345 10.22 3.49 3.11
C ALA A 345 10.29 4.78 2.27
N TRP A 346 11.32 5.60 2.45
CA TRP A 346 11.58 6.76 1.60
C TRP A 346 11.87 6.34 0.16
N ALA A 347 12.74 5.36 -0.07
CA ALA A 347 13.09 4.85 -1.38
C ALA A 347 11.85 4.30 -2.13
N TYR A 348 10.97 3.60 -1.42
CA TYR A 348 9.66 3.19 -1.94
C TYR A 348 8.81 4.39 -2.34
N HIS A 349 8.70 5.40 -1.47
CA HIS A 349 7.87 6.57 -1.70
C HIS A 349 8.31 7.37 -2.93
N VAL A 350 9.60 7.65 -3.08
CA VAL A 350 10.14 8.49 -4.17
C VAL A 350 10.25 7.74 -5.49
N SER A 351 10.42 6.41 -5.46
CA SER A 351 10.50 5.62 -6.69
C SER A 351 9.13 5.14 -7.18
N GLY A 352 8.14 5.02 -6.29
CA GLY A 352 6.85 4.40 -6.58
C GLY A 352 6.95 2.92 -6.94
N SER A 353 8.10 2.28 -6.76
CA SER A 353 8.34 0.88 -7.11
C SER A 353 8.72 0.11 -5.85
N LEU A 354 8.06 -1.02 -5.60
CA LEU A 354 8.42 -1.94 -4.52
C LEU A 354 9.73 -2.68 -4.82
N TRP A 355 10.07 -2.85 -6.09
CA TRP A 355 11.33 -3.46 -6.50
C TRP A 355 12.55 -2.63 -6.14
N THR A 356 12.41 -1.30 -5.98
CA THR A 356 13.50 -0.42 -5.55
C THR A 356 14.01 -0.74 -4.14
N PRO A 357 13.17 -0.68 -3.08
CA PRO A 357 13.61 -1.05 -1.74
C PRO A 357 13.91 -2.54 -1.63
N ILE A 358 13.22 -3.44 -2.35
CA ILE A 358 13.57 -4.88 -2.39
C ILE A 358 15.01 -5.05 -2.87
N ALA A 359 15.38 -4.48 -4.02
CA ALA A 359 16.74 -4.62 -4.55
C ALA A 359 17.80 -4.01 -3.64
N ALA A 360 17.51 -2.86 -3.03
CA ALA A 360 18.40 -2.24 -2.04
C ALA A 360 18.57 -3.14 -0.81
N HIS A 361 17.49 -3.69 -0.28
CA HIS A 361 17.49 -4.55 0.91
C HIS A 361 18.19 -5.91 0.63
N VAL A 362 17.93 -6.53 -0.52
CA VAL A 362 18.68 -7.71 -1.00
C VAL A 362 20.18 -7.43 -1.06
N THR A 363 20.57 -6.24 -1.54
CA THR A 363 21.98 -5.83 -1.63
C THR A 363 22.61 -5.65 -0.24
N ILE A 364 21.91 -4.97 0.67
CA ILE A 364 22.35 -4.75 2.05
C ILE A 364 22.54 -6.09 2.78
N ASN A 365 21.54 -6.97 2.68
CA ASN A 365 21.59 -8.29 3.32
C ASN A 365 22.64 -9.19 2.65
N GLY A 366 22.75 -9.17 1.32
CA GLY A 366 23.72 -9.97 0.57
C GLY A 366 25.16 -9.62 0.92
N ILE A 367 25.52 -8.34 0.94
CA ILE A 367 26.86 -7.90 1.34
C ILE A 367 27.12 -8.26 2.82
N SER A 368 26.15 -8.07 3.71
CA SER A 368 26.30 -8.39 5.13
C SER A 368 26.46 -9.91 5.38
N PHE A 369 25.72 -10.71 4.61
CA PHE A 369 25.81 -12.17 4.64
C PHE A 369 27.16 -12.66 4.11
N ILE A 370 27.64 -12.12 2.98
CA ILE A 370 28.98 -12.41 2.46
C ILE A 370 30.07 -12.01 3.46
N ALA A 371 29.94 -10.84 4.09
CA ALA A 371 30.88 -10.39 5.13
C ALA A 371 30.90 -11.34 6.32
N THR A 372 29.74 -11.88 6.72
CA THR A 372 29.64 -12.90 7.78
C THR A 372 30.37 -14.18 7.37
N LEU A 373 30.17 -14.67 6.14
CA LEU A 373 30.85 -15.87 5.65
C LEU A 373 32.38 -15.68 5.54
N ALA A 374 32.83 -14.49 5.16
CA ALA A 374 34.26 -14.17 5.09
C ALA A 374 34.87 -13.97 6.49
N GLY A 375 34.13 -13.36 7.42
CA GLY A 375 34.59 -13.08 8.79
C GLY A 375 34.61 -14.31 9.70
N GLY A 376 33.72 -15.29 9.50
CA GLY A 376 33.73 -16.56 10.25
C GLY A 376 34.75 -17.59 9.75
N SER A 377 35.71 -17.16 8.91
CA SER A 377 36.79 -18.01 8.38
C SER A 377 38.19 -17.63 8.92
N SER A 378 38.25 -16.77 9.93
CA SER A 378 39.44 -16.35 10.67
C SER A 378 39.28 -16.63 12.15
#